data_AF-A0A950HII7-F1
#
_entry.id   AF-A0A950HII7-F1
#
_cell.length_a   1.000
_cell.length_b   1.000
_cell.length_c   1.000
_cell.angle_alpha   90.00
_cell.angle_beta   90.00
_cell.angle_gamma   90.00
#
_symmetry.space_group_name_H-M   'P 1'
#
loop_
_entity.id
_entity.type
_entity.pdbx_description
1 polymer ?
#
loop_
_entity_poly.entity_id
_entity_poly.type
_entity_poly.pdbx_seq_one_letter_code
_entity_poly.pdbx_strand_id
1 'polypeptide(L)'
;MGAPRYARFSVDFEEWFPQGLYLVGAIQAVTEYQSQEDKARNRPVRPRLDEVTGHRLFRGTFADPSAEKDREKSVTVEFACAHQPVPPETVPGLPFRPVVLEGMTVQPRAEASGQAKWLTWVVRAIGITAPRATAGASGAVPGRSAATSGTAAKSAAA
;
A
#
# COMPACT_ATOMS: atom_id res chain seq x y z
N MET A 1 -0.89 31.01 -9.87
CA MET A 1 -0.54 30.69 -8.46
C MET A 1 0.23 29.37 -8.44
N GLY A 2 1.33 29.28 -7.68
CA GLY A 2 2.04 28.01 -7.50
C GLY A 2 1.26 27.04 -6.61
N ALA A 3 1.55 25.74 -6.72
CA ALA A 3 0.92 24.74 -5.85
C ALA A 3 1.29 25.01 -4.38
N PRO A 4 0.34 24.88 -3.44
CA PRO A 4 0.62 25.10 -2.02
C PRO A 4 1.62 24.07 -1.48
N ARG A 5 2.41 24.48 -0.49
CA ARG A 5 3.31 23.58 0.24
C ARG A 5 2.46 22.47 0.88
N TYR A 6 2.83 21.21 0.65
CA TYR A 6 2.07 20.02 1.08
C TYR A 6 0.74 19.78 0.36
N ALA A 7 0.61 20.26 -0.89
CA ALA A 7 -0.51 19.89 -1.76
C ALA A 7 -0.64 18.35 -1.83
N ARG A 8 -1.85 17.87 -1.51
CA ARG A 8 -2.22 16.46 -1.60
C ARG A 8 -3.59 16.35 -2.25
N PHE A 9 -3.80 15.27 -2.98
CA PHE A 9 -5.00 15.04 -3.77
C PHE A 9 -5.76 13.87 -3.18
N SER A 10 -7.08 14.01 -3.05
CA SER A 10 -7.93 12.89 -2.68
C SER A 10 -8.05 11.96 -3.87
N VAL A 11 -7.95 10.67 -3.63
CA VAL A 11 -7.96 9.63 -4.67
C VAL A 11 -8.75 8.43 -4.16
N ASP A 12 -9.45 7.76 -5.07
CA ASP A 12 -10.22 6.57 -4.73
C ASP A 12 -9.30 5.37 -4.56
N PHE A 13 -9.56 4.58 -3.51
CA PHE A 13 -8.74 3.41 -3.18
C PHE A 13 -8.74 2.38 -4.32
N GLU A 14 -9.90 2.07 -4.88
CA GLU A 14 -10.08 1.07 -5.94
C GLU A 14 -9.40 1.48 -7.26
N GLU A 15 -9.27 2.79 -7.51
CA GLU A 15 -8.57 3.30 -8.70
C GLU A 15 -7.05 3.17 -8.54
N TRP A 16 -6.54 3.46 -7.34
CA TRP A 16 -5.10 3.43 -7.06
C TRP A 16 -4.57 2.01 -6.79
N PHE A 17 -5.38 1.16 -6.17
CA PHE A 17 -5.04 -0.21 -5.79
C PHE A 17 -6.11 -1.19 -6.32
N PRO A 18 -6.18 -1.41 -7.63
CA PRO A 18 -7.27 -2.17 -8.26
C PRO A 18 -7.34 -3.65 -7.88
N GLN A 19 -6.23 -4.24 -7.43
CA GLN A 19 -6.21 -5.61 -6.89
C GLN A 19 -6.20 -5.66 -5.36
N GLY A 20 -6.53 -4.54 -4.71
CA GLY A 20 -6.51 -4.37 -3.28
C GLY A 20 -5.10 -4.20 -2.70
N LEU A 21 -5.06 -4.06 -1.39
CA LEU A 21 -3.83 -3.80 -0.65
C LEU A 21 -3.76 -4.73 0.56
N TYR A 22 -2.56 -5.20 0.88
CA TYR A 22 -2.36 -6.18 1.95
C TYR A 22 -1.39 -5.65 3.00
N LEU A 23 -1.81 -5.58 4.26
CA LEU A 23 -0.90 -5.18 5.34
C LEU A 23 0.16 -6.26 5.58
N VAL A 24 1.42 -5.83 5.59
CA VAL A 24 2.58 -6.65 5.92
C VAL A 24 3.15 -6.16 7.26
N GLY A 25 3.03 -7.01 8.28
CA GLY A 25 3.49 -6.70 9.63
C GLY A 25 2.49 -5.84 10.42
N ALA A 26 3.01 -4.88 11.18
CA ALA A 26 2.22 -4.04 12.08
C ALA A 26 2.35 -2.55 11.71
N ILE A 27 1.31 -1.79 12.02
CA ILE A 27 1.33 -0.34 11.91
C ILE A 27 2.02 0.22 13.14
N GLN A 28 2.99 1.11 12.96
CA GLN A 28 3.79 1.68 14.05
C GLN A 28 3.65 3.20 14.11
N ALA A 29 3.75 3.77 15.31
CA ALA A 29 3.80 5.22 15.48
C ALA A 29 5.10 5.78 14.89
N VAL A 30 4.99 6.84 14.10
CA VAL A 30 6.16 7.57 13.59
C VAL A 30 6.56 8.60 14.62
N THR A 31 7.82 8.55 15.04
CA THR A 31 8.39 9.51 15.98
C THR A 31 9.32 10.47 15.29
N GLU A 32 9.53 11.64 15.89
CA GLU A 32 10.56 12.56 15.45
C GLU A 32 11.95 11.91 15.59
N TYR A 33 12.86 12.31 14.70
CA TYR A 33 14.25 11.88 14.80
C TYR A 33 14.86 12.43 16.09
N GLN A 34 15.45 11.54 16.88
CA GLN A 34 16.15 11.91 18.10
C GLN A 34 17.64 11.71 17.91
N SER A 35 18.42 12.76 18.13
CA SER A 35 19.87 12.69 18.09
C SER A 35 20.41 11.79 19.22
N GLN A 36 21.63 11.27 19.06
CA GLN A 36 22.28 10.50 20.12
C GLN A 36 22.48 11.32 21.40
N GLU A 37 22.72 12.63 21.28
CA GLU A 37 22.86 13.53 22.42
C GLU A 37 21.52 13.74 23.15
N ASP A 38 20.42 13.89 22.42
CA ASP A 38 19.08 13.98 23.01
C ASP A 38 18.67 12.68 23.72
N LYS A 39 19.08 11.51 23.18
CA LYS A 39 18.91 10.20 23.84
C LYS A 39 19.69 10.13 25.14
N ALA A 40 20.96 10.55 25.13
CA ALA A 40 21.81 10.58 26.31
C ALA A 40 21.27 11.50 27.42
N ARG A 41 20.52 12.54 27.05
CA ARG A 41 19.83 13.44 27.99
C ARG A 41 18.44 12.99 28.41
N ASN A 42 18.04 11.74 28.10
CA ASN A 42 16.70 11.20 28.41
C ASN A 42 15.55 12.09 27.92
N ARG A 43 15.72 12.76 26.78
CA ARG A 43 14.66 13.60 26.22
C ARG A 43 13.49 12.70 25.79
N PRO A 44 12.22 13.05 26.07
CA PRO A 44 11.09 12.23 25.67
C PRO A 44 10.96 12.20 24.14
N VAL A 45 10.71 11.00 23.60
CA VAL A 45 10.47 10.80 22.18
C VAL A 45 9.14 11.43 21.79
N ARG A 46 9.18 12.36 20.84
CA ARG A 46 7.98 13.08 20.38
C ARG A 46 7.35 12.35 19.19
N PRO A 47 6.01 12.22 19.13
CA PRO A 47 5.34 11.72 17.95
C PRO A 47 5.48 12.73 16.82
N ARG A 48 5.70 12.24 15.60
CA ARG A 48 5.69 13.09 14.40
C ARG A 48 4.25 13.46 14.08
N LEU A 49 4.01 14.73 13.77
CA LEU A 49 2.69 15.23 13.38
C LEU A 49 2.63 15.48 11.87
N ASP A 50 1.44 15.31 11.29
CA ASP A 50 1.14 15.68 9.91
C ASP A 50 1.06 17.20 9.78
N GLU A 51 1.68 17.74 8.73
CA GLU A 51 1.85 19.18 8.54
C GLU A 51 0.54 19.88 8.15
N VAL A 52 -0.44 19.13 7.64
CA VAL A 52 -1.72 19.68 7.19
C VAL A 52 -2.82 19.46 8.24
N THR A 53 -2.92 18.26 8.83
CA THR A 53 -3.96 17.95 9.83
C THR A 53 -3.55 18.19 11.28
N GLY A 54 -2.25 18.22 11.59
CA GLY A 54 -1.74 18.26 12.97
C GLY A 54 -1.91 16.94 13.75
N HIS A 55 -2.42 15.87 13.12
CA HIS A 55 -2.57 14.56 13.75
C HIS A 55 -1.26 13.80 13.85
N ARG A 56 -1.21 12.79 14.73
CA ARG A 56 -0.06 11.88 14.82
C ARG A 56 0.06 11.07 13.54
N LEU A 57 1.30 10.83 13.12
CA LEU A 57 1.60 9.95 12.01
C LEU A 57 1.84 8.53 12.51
N PHE A 58 1.17 7.58 11.88
CA PHE A 58 1.47 6.16 11.96
C PHE A 58 1.90 5.65 10.58
N ARG A 59 2.62 4.55 10.52
CA ARG A 59 3.14 4.01 9.28
C ARG A 59 2.96 2.51 9.23
N GLY A 60 2.49 2.02 8.10
CA GLY A 60 2.45 0.60 7.78
C GLY A 60 3.12 0.32 6.44
N THR A 61 3.58 -0.92 6.29
CA THR A 61 4.08 -1.44 5.01
C THR A 61 3.02 -2.35 4.42
N PHE A 62 2.75 -2.18 3.14
CA PHE A 62 1.69 -2.89 2.45
C PHE A 62 2.21 -3.52 1.16
N ALA A 63 1.66 -4.67 0.80
CA ALA A 63 1.92 -5.31 -0.48
C ALA A 63 0.81 -4.94 -1.47
N ASP A 64 1.22 -4.42 -2.64
CA ASP A 64 0.35 -4.14 -3.78
C ASP A 64 0.62 -5.16 -4.90
N PRO A 65 -0.31 -6.08 -5.19
CA PRO A 65 -0.16 -7.05 -6.28
C PRO A 65 -0.37 -6.44 -7.68
N SER A 66 -0.95 -5.24 -7.78
CA SER A 66 -1.14 -4.54 -9.05
C SER A 66 0.16 -3.88 -9.56
N ALA A 67 1.15 -3.72 -8.68
CA ALA A 67 2.40 -3.03 -9.00
C ALA A 67 3.24 -3.79 -10.03
N GLU A 68 3.53 -3.13 -11.16
CA GLU A 68 4.35 -3.71 -12.23
C GLU A 68 5.84 -3.82 -11.85
N LYS A 69 6.38 -2.85 -11.11
CA LYS A 69 7.79 -2.83 -10.70
C LYS A 69 7.96 -3.39 -9.29
N ASP A 70 9.02 -4.17 -9.09
CA ASP A 70 9.29 -4.79 -7.78
C ASP A 70 9.48 -3.77 -6.64
N ARG A 71 10.00 -2.57 -6.93
CA ARG A 71 10.14 -1.50 -5.93
C ARG A 71 8.78 -0.94 -5.47
N GLU A 72 7.75 -1.04 -6.30
CA GLU A 72 6.41 -0.50 -6.05
C GLU A 72 5.50 -1.54 -5.38
N LYS A 73 5.87 -2.84 -5.41
CA LYS A 73 5.15 -3.92 -4.70
C LYS A 73 5.07 -3.72 -3.19
N SER A 74 6.02 -2.99 -2.61
CA SER A 74 6.04 -2.66 -1.18
C SER A 74 5.75 -1.17 -1.00
N VAL A 75 4.52 -0.86 -0.62
CA VAL A 75 4.02 0.51 -0.46
C VAL A 75 4.06 0.89 1.01
N THR A 76 4.62 2.06 1.31
CA THR A 76 4.54 2.66 2.65
C THR A 76 3.36 3.62 2.70
N VAL A 77 2.43 3.39 3.62
CA VAL A 77 1.29 4.29 3.86
C VAL A 77 1.47 4.99 5.19
N GLU A 78 1.33 6.32 5.20
CA GLU A 78 1.30 7.12 6.43
C GLU A 78 -0.14 7.46 6.82
N PHE A 79 -0.51 7.15 8.06
CA PHE A 79 -1.82 7.45 8.61
C PHE A 79 -1.78 8.71 9.44
N ALA A 80 -2.56 9.72 9.05
CA ALA A 80 -2.70 10.97 9.79
C ALA A 80 -4.01 10.94 10.61
N CYS A 81 -3.93 10.44 11.84
CA CYS A 81 -5.09 10.22 12.70
C CYS A 81 -4.76 10.40 14.18
N ALA A 82 -5.79 10.56 15.02
CA ALA A 82 -5.60 10.81 16.46
C ALA A 82 -5.08 9.58 17.23
N HIS A 83 -5.45 8.38 16.79
CA HIS A 83 -5.14 7.10 17.43
C HIS A 83 -4.57 6.12 16.42
N GLN A 84 -3.80 5.13 16.89
CA GLN A 84 -3.22 4.11 16.04
C GLN A 84 -4.32 3.32 15.31
N PRO A 85 -4.30 3.23 13.97
CA PRO A 85 -5.25 2.41 13.24
C PRO A 85 -5.14 0.94 13.65
N VAL A 86 -6.28 0.34 13.98
CA VAL A 86 -6.37 -1.07 14.36
C VAL A 86 -6.55 -1.89 13.08
N PRO A 87 -5.62 -2.79 12.73
CA PRO A 87 -5.78 -3.53 11.49
C PRO A 87 -6.89 -4.60 11.60
N PRO A 88 -7.63 -4.88 10.50
CA PRO A 88 -8.72 -5.85 10.44
C PRO A 88 -8.32 -7.27 10.84
N GLU A 89 -9.22 -8.21 11.11
CA GLU A 89 -8.78 -9.58 11.46
C GLU A 89 -8.01 -10.28 10.32
N THR A 90 -7.07 -11.17 10.68
CA THR A 90 -6.36 -12.00 9.69
C THR A 90 -7.30 -13.08 9.16
N VAL A 91 -7.29 -13.29 7.85
CA VAL A 91 -8.04 -14.38 7.22
C VAL A 91 -7.28 -15.71 7.42
N PRO A 92 -7.92 -16.76 7.95
CA PRO A 92 -7.28 -18.07 8.12
C PRO A 92 -6.68 -18.60 6.81
N GLY A 93 -5.42 -19.07 6.87
CA GLY A 93 -4.73 -19.66 5.72
C GLY A 93 -3.98 -18.67 4.81
N LEU A 94 -4.07 -17.36 5.04
CA LEU A 94 -3.32 -16.34 4.31
C LEU A 94 -2.28 -15.67 5.21
N PRO A 95 -1.01 -15.53 4.78
CA PRO A 95 0.01 -14.81 5.56
C PRO A 95 -0.18 -13.28 5.52
N PHE A 96 -1.14 -12.80 4.72
CA PHE A 96 -1.38 -11.39 4.47
C PHE A 96 -2.79 -10.98 4.89
N ARG A 97 -2.94 -9.74 5.37
CA ARG A 97 -4.21 -9.17 5.84
C ARG A 97 -4.74 -8.20 4.80
N PRO A 98 -5.81 -8.51 4.07
CA PRO A 98 -6.36 -7.59 3.08
C PRO A 98 -6.98 -6.38 3.79
N VAL A 99 -6.79 -5.19 3.21
CA VAL A 99 -7.25 -3.93 3.79
C VAL A 99 -7.80 -3.00 2.72
N VAL A 100 -8.64 -2.07 3.15
CA VAL A 100 -9.06 -0.89 2.39
C VAL A 100 -8.62 0.34 3.16
N LEU A 101 -8.01 1.30 2.46
CA LEU A 101 -7.60 2.58 3.05
C LEU A 101 -8.77 3.57 3.02
N GLU A 102 -9.01 4.24 4.14
CA GLU A 102 -10.06 5.25 4.25
C GLU A 102 -9.47 6.66 4.10
N GLY A 103 -10.20 7.54 3.40
CA GLY A 103 -9.80 8.94 3.17
C GLY A 103 -8.42 9.07 2.55
N MET A 104 -8.15 8.28 1.51
CA MET A 104 -6.84 8.21 0.89
C MET A 104 -6.47 9.52 0.20
N THR A 105 -5.24 9.97 0.44
CA THR A 105 -4.65 11.12 -0.24
C THR A 105 -3.25 10.79 -0.74
N VAL A 106 -2.88 11.37 -1.87
CA VAL A 106 -1.54 11.23 -2.45
C VAL A 106 -0.87 12.57 -2.58
N GLN A 107 0.41 12.62 -2.23
CA GLN A 107 1.23 13.81 -2.37
C GLN A 107 2.39 13.53 -3.32
N PRO A 108 2.60 14.35 -4.36
CA PRO A 108 3.77 14.25 -5.21
C PRO A 108 5.03 14.63 -4.42
N ARG A 109 6.09 13.84 -4.58
CA ARG A 109 7.40 14.07 -3.99
C ARG A 109 8.48 13.88 -5.05
N ALA A 110 9.24 14.94 -5.32
CA ALA A 110 10.43 14.82 -6.15
C ALA A 110 11.51 14.02 -5.41
N GLU A 111 12.02 12.98 -6.04
CA GLU A 111 13.23 12.27 -5.63
C GLU A 111 14.34 12.51 -6.64
N ALA A 112 15.56 12.65 -6.15
CA ALA A 112 16.75 12.77 -6.97
C ALA A 112 17.80 11.80 -6.46
N SER A 113 18.39 11.03 -7.37
CA SER A 113 19.52 10.15 -7.10
C SER A 113 20.59 10.38 -8.16
N GLY A 114 21.67 11.06 -7.78
CA GLY A 114 22.68 11.53 -8.73
C GLY A 114 22.07 12.52 -9.73
N GLN A 115 22.18 12.20 -11.02
CA GLN A 115 21.61 13.01 -12.11
C GLN A 115 20.14 12.69 -12.42
N ALA A 116 19.64 11.53 -11.98
CA ALA A 116 18.28 11.11 -12.25
C ALA A 116 17.31 11.79 -11.28
N LYS A 117 16.24 12.36 -11.84
CA LYS A 117 15.15 12.99 -11.11
C LYS A 117 13.86 12.31 -11.50
N TRP A 118 13.09 11.84 -10.54
CA TRP A 118 11.79 11.22 -10.79
C TRP A 118 10.77 11.70 -9.76
N LEU A 119 9.50 11.55 -10.13
CA LEU A 119 8.39 11.80 -9.24
C LEU A 119 8.06 10.51 -8.48
N THR A 120 7.94 10.63 -7.17
CA THR A 120 7.39 9.59 -6.30
C THR A 120 6.11 10.09 -5.65
N TRP A 121 5.37 9.18 -5.05
CA TRP A 121 4.12 9.49 -4.37
C TRP A 121 4.22 9.10 -2.90
N VAL A 122 3.81 10.01 -2.03
CA VAL A 122 3.56 9.69 -0.62
C VAL A 122 2.08 9.41 -0.48
N VAL A 123 1.75 8.16 -0.14
CA VAL A 123 0.38 7.71 0.09
C VAL A 123 0.02 7.91 1.55
N ARG A 124 -1.13 8.53 1.80
CA ARG A 124 -1.67 8.75 3.14
C ARG A 124 -3.12 8.32 3.24
N ALA A 125 -3.54 8.01 4.46
CA ALA A 125 -4.92 7.67 4.77
C ALA A 125 -5.27 8.16 6.19
N ILE A 126 -6.56 8.13 6.54
CA ILE A 126 -7.03 8.46 7.89
C ILE A 126 -7.40 7.21 8.71
N GLY A 127 -7.58 6.06 8.04
CA GLY A 127 -8.01 4.82 8.66
C GLY A 127 -7.79 3.61 7.75
N ILE A 128 -8.06 2.43 8.29
CA ILE A 128 -8.07 1.16 7.57
C ILE A 128 -9.26 0.32 7.99
N THR A 129 -9.82 -0.42 7.04
CA THR A 129 -10.94 -1.32 7.28
C THR A 129 -10.77 -2.63 6.51
N ALA A 130 -11.58 -3.63 6.86
CA ALA A 130 -11.65 -4.86 6.09
C ALA A 130 -12.27 -4.56 4.72
N PRO A 131 -11.82 -5.20 3.63
CA PRO A 131 -12.55 -5.15 2.38
C PRO A 131 -13.99 -5.59 2.63
N ARG A 132 -14.94 -4.81 2.13
CA ARG A 132 -16.34 -5.22 2.15
C ARG A 132 -16.43 -6.47 1.30
N ALA A 133 -17.00 -7.55 1.84
CA ALA A 133 -17.30 -8.74 1.06
C ALA A 133 -18.31 -8.34 -0.04
N THR A 134 -17.81 -7.99 -1.21
CA THR A 134 -18.60 -7.97 -2.42
C THR A 134 -18.86 -9.43 -2.76
N ALA A 135 -20.09 -9.88 -2.52
CA ALA A 135 -20.56 -11.15 -3.06
C ALA A 135 -20.38 -11.09 -4.59
N GLY A 136 -19.28 -11.63 -5.12
CA GLY A 136 -19.03 -11.65 -6.56
C GLY A 136 -17.58 -11.68 -7.03
N ALA A 137 -16.56 -11.41 -6.20
CA ALA A 137 -15.17 -11.46 -6.66
C ALA A 137 -14.50 -12.83 -6.36
N SER A 138 -15.09 -13.92 -6.85
CA SER A 138 -14.32 -15.13 -7.11
C SER A 138 -13.46 -14.85 -8.35
N GLY A 139 -12.23 -14.38 -8.13
CA GLY A 139 -11.20 -14.32 -9.16
C GLY A 139 -10.87 -15.72 -9.64
N ALA A 140 -11.64 -16.21 -10.60
CA ALA A 140 -11.30 -17.38 -11.39
C ALA A 140 -10.02 -17.05 -12.16
N VAL A 141 -8.92 -17.67 -11.75
CA VAL A 141 -7.71 -17.76 -12.56
C VAL A 141 -8.12 -18.45 -13.88
N PRO A 142 -8.01 -17.80 -15.07
CA PRO A 142 -8.24 -18.51 -16.31
C PRO A 142 -7.05 -19.45 -16.53
N GLY A 143 -7.20 -20.69 -16.10
CA GLY A 143 -6.31 -21.78 -16.45
C GLY A 143 -6.33 -21.93 -17.97
N ARG A 144 -5.25 -21.52 -18.63
CA ARG A 144 -4.98 -21.87 -20.02
C ARG A 144 -4.67 -23.36 -20.07
N SER A 145 -5.70 -24.19 -20.16
CA SER A 145 -5.54 -25.58 -20.60
C SER A 145 -5.26 -25.56 -22.10
N ALA A 146 -3.98 -25.67 -22.46
CA ALA A 146 -3.55 -25.94 -23.81
C ALA A 146 -4.10 -27.32 -24.21
N ALA A 147 -5.00 -27.32 -25.19
CA ALA A 147 -5.60 -28.51 -25.77
C ALA A 147 -4.52 -29.39 -26.40
N THR A 148 -4.46 -30.65 -25.96
CA THR A 148 -3.66 -31.70 -26.57
C THR A 148 -4.27 -32.04 -27.93
N SER A 149 -3.53 -31.75 -29.01
CA SER A 149 -3.92 -32.12 -30.37
C SER A 149 -3.93 -33.64 -30.53
N GLY A 150 -5.11 -34.22 -30.72
CA GLY A 150 -5.30 -35.62 -31.07
C GLY A 150 -4.69 -35.94 -32.44
N THR A 151 -3.81 -36.94 -32.47
CA THR A 151 -3.30 -37.55 -33.70
C THR A 151 -4.39 -38.41 -34.33
N ALA A 152 -4.97 -37.92 -35.44
CA ALA A 152 -5.89 -38.69 -36.27
C ALA A 152 -5.12 -39.73 -37.10
N ALA A 153 -5.60 -40.97 -37.03
CA ALA A 153 -5.09 -42.15 -37.70
C ALA A 153 -5.08 -42.01 -39.23
N LYS A 154 -4.00 -42.46 -39.86
CA LYS A 154 -3.90 -42.67 -41.31
C LYS A 154 -4.17 -44.15 -41.60
N SER A 155 -5.26 -44.43 -42.30
CA SER A 155 -5.66 -45.75 -42.78
C SER A 155 -4.58 -46.39 -43.66
N ALA A 156 -4.36 -47.68 -43.45
CA ALA A 156 -3.59 -48.57 -44.30
C ALA A 156 -4.51 -49.29 -45.31
N ALA A 157 -3.88 -49.78 -46.37
CA ALA A 157 -4.39 -50.32 -47.63
C ALA A 157 -5.37 -51.50 -47.55
N ALA A 158 -6.23 -51.59 -48.56
CA ALA A 158 -6.39 -52.76 -49.44
C ALA A 158 -7.07 -52.33 -50.75
#